data_AF-A0AA41CC25-F1
#
_entry.id   AF-A0AA41CC25-F1
#
_cell.length_a   1.000
_cell.length_b   1.000
_cell.length_c   1.000
_cell.angle_alpha   90.00
_cell.angle_beta   90.00
_cell.angle_gamma   90.00
#
_symmetry.space_group_name_H-M   'P 1'
#
loop_
_entity.id
_entity.type
_entity.pdbx_description
1 polymer ?
#
loop_
_entity_poly.entity_id
_entity_poly.type
_entity_poly.pdbx_seq_one_letter_code
_entity_poly.pdbx_strand_id
1 'polypeptide(L)'
;MPHPSPKYSFIYQCVRLSKFALIAGMVTSCSNKNNDVQQVSDASANEAPATSAEIRSLTPKSTAVDADLQSAQRLPDVPVQDLYPSLRNRAEAGDLEAKRQLFLVLNECRVAMQPERPIDYSDSQVSPDILKASGKTQEQFLADQQLRSLASTEEKLKQCEGIPGDALKETSRWLKEAAEGGDTYARLAYYNYQDVIVGDQQEQTVSAEKVKQFNEDSYRYIKSVADTGNPDGLFTLGTAYERGIITPKDPVLAYAYRKAAGQLTPIGGNDQILDIMAQSMSPSDLGKANQVAATLAQRSRK
;
A
#
# COMPACT_ATOMS: atom_id res chain seq x y z
N MET A 1 20.57 -37.61 10.52
CA MET A 1 20.36 -37.32 9.09
C MET A 1 19.95 -35.86 8.97
N PRO A 2 20.75 -34.98 8.36
CA PRO A 2 20.35 -33.59 8.18
C PRO A 2 19.60 -33.40 6.86
N HIS A 3 18.44 -32.76 6.90
CA HIS A 3 17.71 -32.29 5.72
C HIS A 3 18.40 -31.05 5.13
N PRO A 4 18.49 -30.91 3.79
CA PRO A 4 19.07 -29.74 3.15
C PRO A 4 18.03 -28.60 3.08
N SER A 5 18.39 -27.43 3.62
CA SER A 5 17.69 -26.17 3.37
C SER A 5 18.14 -25.58 2.03
N PRO A 6 17.22 -25.11 1.17
CA PRO A 6 17.58 -24.47 -0.09
C PRO A 6 18.13 -23.06 0.18
N LYS A 7 19.42 -22.86 -0.11
CA LYS A 7 20.09 -21.55 -0.11
C LYS A 7 19.77 -20.81 -1.41
N TYR A 8 18.99 -19.73 -1.33
CA TYR A 8 18.93 -18.74 -2.41
C TYR A 8 19.72 -17.50 -1.99
N SER A 9 20.88 -17.32 -2.62
CA SER A 9 21.77 -16.15 -2.46
C SER A 9 21.28 -15.02 -3.36
N PHE A 10 20.92 -13.87 -2.79
CA PHE A 10 20.77 -12.62 -3.52
C PHE A 10 22.14 -11.94 -3.61
N ILE A 11 22.80 -12.08 -4.76
CA ILE A 11 24.02 -11.35 -5.08
C ILE A 11 23.62 -9.96 -5.60
N TYR A 12 23.73 -8.93 -4.76
CA TYR A 12 23.80 -7.55 -5.24
C TYR A 12 25.25 -7.21 -5.59
N GLN A 13 25.56 -7.13 -6.88
CA GLN A 13 26.83 -6.58 -7.36
C GLN A 13 26.82 -5.05 -7.18
N CYS A 14 27.61 -4.58 -6.22
CA CYS A 14 27.98 -3.17 -6.08
C CYS A 14 28.86 -2.73 -7.26
N VAL A 15 28.37 -1.82 -8.10
CA VAL A 15 29.20 -1.01 -8.99
C VAL A 15 29.56 0.28 -8.27
N ARG A 16 30.84 0.42 -7.87
CA ARG A 16 31.42 1.70 -7.41
C ARG A 16 31.90 2.49 -8.62
N LEU A 17 31.32 3.68 -8.84
CA LEU A 17 31.94 4.75 -9.60
C LEU A 17 32.74 5.66 -8.66
N SER A 18 33.91 6.08 -9.17
CA SER A 18 34.98 6.75 -8.44
C SER A 18 34.81 8.27 -8.37
N LYS A 19 35.07 8.82 -7.17
CA LYS A 19 35.75 10.08 -6.76
C LYS A 19 35.51 11.43 -7.49
N PHE A 20 35.53 12.48 -6.63
CA PHE A 20 35.63 13.95 -6.83
C PHE A 20 34.27 14.69 -6.96
N ALA A 21 33.95 15.78 -6.24
CA ALA A 21 34.68 16.66 -5.33
C ALA A 21 33.73 17.36 -4.32
N LEU A 22 34.29 17.71 -3.15
CA LEU A 22 33.74 18.62 -2.13
C LEU A 22 33.53 20.04 -2.67
N ILE A 23 32.38 20.65 -2.40
CA ILE A 23 32.28 22.08 -2.02
C ILE A 23 31.17 22.23 -0.96
N ALA A 24 31.55 22.82 0.17
CA ALA A 24 30.68 23.22 1.27
C ALA A 24 30.01 24.58 0.98
N GLY A 25 28.80 24.78 1.50
CA GLY A 25 28.13 26.07 1.51
C GLY A 25 26.85 26.02 2.34
N MET A 26 26.93 26.53 3.57
CA MET A 26 25.79 26.86 4.44
C MET A 26 24.83 27.82 3.72
N VAL A 27 23.53 27.82 4.09
CA VAL A 27 22.80 28.99 4.62
C VAL A 27 21.27 28.73 4.71
N THR A 28 20.75 29.06 5.90
CA THR A 28 19.36 29.43 6.32
C THR A 28 18.19 28.45 6.23
N SER A 29 17.81 28.01 7.43
CA SER A 29 16.43 27.68 7.83
C SER A 29 15.58 28.95 7.89
N CYS A 30 14.39 28.91 7.27
CA CYS A 30 13.30 29.85 7.53
C CYS A 30 12.11 29.08 8.11
N SER A 31 11.79 29.39 9.36
CA SER A 31 10.59 29.00 10.10
C SER A 31 9.42 29.89 9.67
N ASN A 32 8.23 29.31 9.46
CA ASN A 32 7.00 30.09 9.31
C ASN A 32 6.07 29.80 10.48
N LYS A 33 5.93 30.80 11.36
CA LYS A 33 4.81 30.96 12.30
C LYS A 33 3.66 31.61 11.53
N ASN A 34 2.45 31.10 11.70
CA ASN A 34 1.24 31.92 11.56
C ASN A 34 0.19 31.42 12.56
N ASN A 35 0.04 32.17 13.64
CA ASN A 35 -1.22 32.28 14.38
C ASN A 35 -1.84 33.58 13.89
N ASP A 36 -3.11 33.55 13.50
CA ASP A 36 -4.01 34.66 13.77
C ASP A 36 -5.41 34.10 14.03
N VAL A 37 -5.85 34.35 15.26
CA VAL A 37 -7.20 34.16 15.77
C VAL A 37 -7.93 35.47 15.56
N GLN A 38 -9.12 35.43 14.98
CA GLN A 38 -10.12 36.47 15.19
C GLN A 38 -11.45 35.83 15.58
N GLN A 39 -11.76 35.93 16.88
CA GLN A 39 -13.10 35.84 17.43
C GLN A 39 -13.87 37.12 17.10
N VAL A 40 -15.12 36.98 16.68
CA VAL A 40 -16.18 37.95 16.93
C VAL A 40 -17.39 37.18 17.42
N SER A 41 -17.79 37.45 18.66
CA SER A 41 -19.07 37.10 19.26
C SER A 41 -20.14 38.10 18.82
N ASP A 42 -21.38 37.64 18.64
CA ASP A 42 -22.54 38.18 19.36
C ASP A 42 -23.80 37.33 19.14
N ALA A 43 -24.59 37.23 20.20
CA ALA A 43 -25.78 36.41 20.33
C ALA A 43 -27.05 37.16 19.91
N SER A 44 -28.05 36.43 19.39
CA SER A 44 -29.46 36.70 19.67
C SER A 44 -30.31 35.46 19.40
N ALA A 45 -31.17 35.13 20.36
CA ALA A 45 -32.22 34.13 20.28
C ALA A 45 -33.38 34.58 19.38
N ASN A 46 -34.02 33.66 18.66
CA ASN A 46 -35.42 33.26 18.93
C ASN A 46 -35.96 32.18 17.95
N GLU A 47 -36.77 31.31 18.55
CA GLU A 47 -37.97 30.62 18.03
C GLU A 47 -37.87 29.48 17.00
N ALA A 48 -38.43 28.34 17.43
CA ALA A 48 -38.81 27.18 16.63
C ALA A 48 -40.06 27.47 15.76
N PRO A 49 -40.36 26.61 14.77
CA PRO A 49 -41.32 25.56 15.10
C PRO A 49 -40.98 24.17 14.53
N ALA A 50 -41.52 23.16 15.19
CA ALA A 50 -41.50 21.77 14.79
C ALA A 50 -42.30 21.53 13.50
N THR A 51 -41.69 20.85 12.52
CA THR A 51 -42.42 20.12 11.49
C THR A 51 -41.70 18.82 11.15
N SER A 52 -42.49 17.75 11.20
CA SER A 52 -42.23 16.34 10.93
C SER A 52 -41.18 16.06 9.84
N ALA A 53 -40.08 15.40 10.22
CA ALA A 53 -39.14 14.82 9.27
C ALA A 53 -39.61 13.41 8.88
N GLU A 54 -40.11 13.27 7.66
CA GLU A 54 -40.19 11.99 6.97
C GLU A 54 -38.83 11.28 7.04
N ILE A 55 -38.82 10.05 7.54
CA ILE A 55 -37.69 9.15 7.40
C ILE A 55 -37.62 8.76 5.91
N ARG A 56 -37.01 9.63 5.10
CA ARG A 56 -36.43 9.21 3.83
C ARG A 56 -35.28 8.28 4.18
N SER A 57 -35.44 7.01 3.85
CA SER A 57 -34.37 6.02 3.82
C SER A 57 -33.26 6.54 2.91
N LEU A 58 -32.31 7.27 3.50
CA LEU A 58 -31.05 7.61 2.89
C LEU A 58 -30.30 6.30 2.74
N THR A 59 -30.38 5.68 1.56
CA THR A 59 -29.36 4.73 1.15
C THR A 59 -28.00 5.40 1.38
N PRO A 60 -27.07 4.81 2.15
CA PRO A 60 -25.77 5.41 2.39
C PRO A 60 -25.14 5.69 1.05
N LYS A 61 -24.93 6.98 0.75
CA LYS A 61 -24.26 7.40 -0.47
C LYS A 61 -22.83 6.87 -0.33
N SER A 62 -22.50 5.84 -1.10
CA SER A 62 -21.15 5.29 -1.20
C SER A 62 -20.22 6.42 -1.61
N THR A 63 -19.59 7.06 -0.64
CA THR A 63 -18.48 7.96 -0.88
C THR A 63 -17.28 7.06 -1.10
N ALA A 64 -17.14 6.55 -2.33
CA ALA A 64 -15.84 6.12 -2.82
C ALA A 64 -14.94 7.35 -2.75
N VAL A 65 -14.19 7.48 -1.65
CA VAL A 65 -13.32 8.63 -1.44
C VAL A 65 -12.10 8.42 -2.32
N ASP A 66 -11.90 9.33 -3.26
CA ASP A 66 -10.64 9.56 -3.98
C ASP A 66 -9.54 10.04 -3.00
N ALA A 67 -9.32 9.28 -1.93
CA ALA A 67 -8.21 9.46 -1.02
C ALA A 67 -6.96 8.99 -1.76
N ASP A 68 -5.88 9.76 -1.66
CA ASP A 68 -4.57 9.25 -2.08
C ASP A 68 -4.26 7.95 -1.33
N LEU A 69 -3.53 7.03 -1.97
CA LEU A 69 -3.23 5.71 -1.41
C LEU A 69 -2.67 5.74 0.02
N GLN A 70 -1.99 6.81 0.41
CA GLN A 70 -1.37 6.95 1.73
C GLN A 70 -2.38 7.41 2.78
N SER A 71 -3.25 8.37 2.46
CA SER A 71 -4.34 8.77 3.35
C SER A 71 -5.38 7.66 3.52
N ALA A 72 -5.58 6.84 2.49
CA ALA A 72 -6.47 5.69 2.55
C ALA A 72 -6.07 4.62 3.59
N GLN A 73 -4.79 4.60 3.98
CA GLN A 73 -4.28 3.66 4.98
C GLN A 73 -4.44 4.16 6.42
N ARG A 74 -4.83 5.43 6.62
CA ARG A 74 -4.91 6.01 7.96
C ARG A 74 -6.13 5.46 8.70
N LEU A 75 -5.87 4.91 9.88
CA LEU A 75 -6.89 4.52 10.83
C LEU A 75 -7.21 5.69 11.78
N PRO A 76 -8.42 5.76 12.33
CA PRO A 76 -8.73 6.68 13.42
C PRO A 76 -7.77 6.47 14.61
N ASP A 77 -7.31 7.57 15.20
CA ASP A 77 -6.40 7.58 16.36
C ASP A 77 -7.16 7.29 17.66
N VAL A 78 -7.71 6.09 17.75
CA VAL A 78 -8.41 5.56 18.93
C VAL A 78 -8.02 4.10 19.14
N PRO A 79 -8.08 3.57 20.38
CA PRO A 79 -7.77 2.17 20.63
C PRO A 79 -8.59 1.23 19.75
N VAL A 80 -7.92 0.21 19.19
CA VAL A 80 -8.54 -0.73 18.25
C VAL A 80 -9.73 -1.47 18.86
N GLN A 81 -9.71 -1.78 20.16
CA GLN A 81 -10.84 -2.36 20.89
C GLN A 81 -12.11 -1.49 20.83
N ASP A 82 -11.96 -0.17 20.80
CA ASP A 82 -13.07 0.79 20.74
C ASP A 82 -13.47 1.06 19.29
N LEU A 83 -12.49 0.99 18.38
CA LEU A 83 -12.70 1.17 16.94
C LEU A 83 -13.46 0.01 16.30
N TYR A 84 -13.10 -1.23 16.66
CA TYR A 84 -13.57 -2.44 15.99
C TYR A 84 -15.11 -2.57 15.94
N PRO A 85 -15.88 -2.40 17.04
CA PRO A 85 -17.34 -2.53 16.98
C PRO A 85 -17.99 -1.51 16.03
N SER A 86 -17.47 -0.28 16.02
CA SER A 86 -17.97 0.79 15.15
C SER A 86 -17.69 0.48 13.68
N LEU A 87 -16.45 0.08 13.36
CA LEU A 87 -16.09 -0.34 12.00
C LEU A 87 -16.91 -1.52 11.54
N ARG A 88 -17.11 -2.53 12.40
CA ARG A 88 -17.92 -3.71 12.07
C ARG A 88 -19.35 -3.33 11.70
N ASN A 89 -20.02 -2.51 12.53
CA ASN A 89 -21.39 -2.09 12.25
C ASN A 89 -21.50 -1.31 10.94
N ARG A 90 -20.57 -0.39 10.67
CA ARG A 90 -20.55 0.38 9.41
C ARG A 90 -20.24 -0.50 8.20
N ALA A 91 -19.27 -1.41 8.32
CA ALA A 91 -18.88 -2.32 7.25
C ALA A 91 -20.05 -3.23 6.84
N GLU A 92 -20.77 -3.80 7.80
CA GLU A 92 -21.98 -4.60 7.53
C GLU A 92 -23.12 -3.75 6.94
N ALA A 93 -23.18 -2.46 7.26
CA ALA A 93 -24.11 -1.51 6.62
C ALA A 93 -23.70 -1.08 5.20
N GLY A 94 -22.60 -1.62 4.66
CA GLY A 94 -22.15 -1.38 3.29
C GLY A 94 -21.14 -0.23 3.12
N ASP A 95 -20.66 0.35 4.22
CA ASP A 95 -19.67 1.43 4.18
C ASP A 95 -18.30 0.92 3.71
N LEU A 96 -17.88 1.32 2.51
CA LEU A 96 -16.64 0.84 1.89
C LEU A 96 -15.38 1.28 2.65
N GLU A 97 -15.38 2.48 3.22
CA GLU A 97 -14.28 2.97 4.04
C GLU A 97 -14.14 2.10 5.28
N ALA A 98 -15.26 1.81 5.95
CA ALA A 98 -15.23 0.94 7.12
C ALA A 98 -14.79 -0.48 6.78
N LYS A 99 -15.20 -1.03 5.62
CA LYS A 99 -14.71 -2.33 5.14
C LYS A 99 -13.19 -2.32 4.92
N ARG A 100 -12.66 -1.27 4.29
CA ARG A 100 -11.21 -1.11 4.11
C ARG A 100 -10.48 -1.00 5.45
N GLN A 101 -10.92 -0.12 6.34
CA GLN A 101 -10.31 0.08 7.65
C GLN A 101 -10.36 -1.19 8.50
N LEU A 102 -11.47 -1.92 8.45
CA LEU A 102 -11.63 -3.18 9.15
C LEU A 102 -10.68 -4.25 8.60
N PHE A 103 -10.50 -4.32 7.27
CA PHE A 103 -9.47 -5.15 6.66
C PHE A 103 -8.06 -4.80 7.18
N LEU A 104 -7.69 -3.52 7.21
CA LEU A 104 -6.37 -3.07 7.65
C LEU A 104 -6.08 -3.49 9.09
N VAL A 105 -7.02 -3.22 10.00
CA VAL A 105 -6.94 -3.61 11.42
C VAL A 105 -6.79 -5.11 11.57
N LEU A 106 -7.70 -5.89 10.97
CA LEU A 106 -7.70 -7.34 11.12
C LEU A 106 -6.46 -7.97 10.49
N ASN A 107 -5.98 -7.45 9.36
CA ASN A 107 -4.77 -7.95 8.72
C ASN A 107 -3.52 -7.65 9.54
N GLU A 108 -3.42 -6.47 10.15
CA GLU A 108 -2.32 -6.14 11.06
C GLU A 108 -2.30 -7.07 12.26
N CYS A 109 -3.46 -7.31 12.89
CA CYS A 109 -3.57 -8.22 14.01
C CYS A 109 -3.28 -9.68 13.65
N ARG A 110 -3.77 -10.13 12.50
CA ARG A 110 -3.44 -11.45 11.95
C ARG A 110 -1.93 -11.63 11.80
N VAL A 111 -1.22 -10.63 11.27
CA VAL A 111 0.23 -10.67 11.08
C VAL A 111 0.97 -10.66 12.43
N ALA A 112 0.55 -9.81 13.37
CA ALA A 112 1.15 -9.73 14.70
C ALA A 112 1.00 -11.04 15.49
N MET A 113 -0.11 -11.77 15.29
CA MET A 113 -0.38 -13.05 15.95
C MET A 113 0.27 -14.27 15.27
N GLN A 114 0.95 -14.10 14.13
CA GLN A 114 1.70 -15.21 13.54
C GLN A 114 2.86 -15.59 14.48
N PRO A 115 3.14 -16.89 14.67
CA PRO A 115 4.27 -17.30 15.48
C PRO A 115 5.54 -16.66 14.92
N GLU A 116 6.35 -16.07 15.81
CA GLU A 116 7.61 -15.45 15.42
C GLU A 116 8.45 -16.45 14.63
N ARG A 117 8.66 -16.16 13.34
CA ARG A 117 9.77 -16.79 12.63
C ARG A 117 11.03 -16.18 13.23
N PRO A 118 11.99 -16.99 13.72
CA PRO A 118 13.29 -16.46 14.13
C PRO A 118 13.82 -15.60 12.99
N ILE A 119 13.98 -14.29 13.23
CA ILE A 119 14.56 -13.42 12.22
C ILE A 119 16.05 -13.73 12.22
N ASP A 120 16.48 -14.50 11.23
CA ASP A 120 17.89 -14.84 11.06
C ASP A 120 18.63 -13.65 10.45
N TYR A 121 19.29 -12.88 11.31
CA TYR A 121 20.11 -11.74 10.90
C TYR A 121 21.53 -12.12 10.47
N SER A 122 21.90 -13.41 10.46
CA SER A 122 23.27 -13.84 10.15
C SER A 122 23.71 -13.44 8.73
N ASP A 123 22.77 -13.40 7.79
CA ASP A 123 22.98 -12.97 6.40
C ASP A 123 22.69 -11.47 6.17
N SER A 124 22.30 -10.73 7.21
CA SER A 124 21.98 -9.31 7.09
C SER A 124 23.24 -8.46 6.98
N GLN A 125 23.47 -7.90 5.78
CA GLN A 125 24.54 -6.93 5.57
C GLN A 125 24.13 -5.57 6.15
N VAL A 126 24.87 -5.10 7.16
CA VAL A 126 24.72 -3.75 7.69
C VAL A 126 25.82 -2.87 7.08
N SER A 127 25.43 -1.74 6.49
CA SER A 127 26.40 -0.81 5.88
C SER A 127 27.45 -0.35 6.91
N PRO A 128 28.74 -0.34 6.56
CA PRO A 128 29.79 0.19 7.43
C PRO A 128 29.53 1.63 7.90
N ASP A 129 28.87 2.45 7.09
CA ASP A 129 28.54 3.83 7.43
C ASP A 129 27.51 3.92 8.56
N ILE A 130 26.55 2.97 8.58
CA ILE A 130 25.52 2.87 9.64
C ILE A 130 26.16 2.40 10.95
N LEU A 131 27.04 1.41 10.90
CA LEU A 131 27.77 0.93 12.08
C LEU A 131 28.65 2.06 12.67
N LYS A 132 29.38 2.78 11.80
CA LYS A 132 30.18 3.93 12.21
C LYS A 132 29.34 5.05 12.82
N ALA A 133 28.19 5.38 12.22
CA ALA A 133 27.29 6.42 12.73
C ALA A 133 26.61 6.03 14.05
N SER A 134 26.28 4.74 14.22
CA SER A 134 25.67 4.22 15.45
C SER A 134 26.66 3.99 16.59
N GLY A 135 27.95 3.89 16.30
CA GLY A 135 29.00 3.55 17.27
C GLY A 135 28.93 2.11 17.78
N LYS A 136 28.23 1.22 17.07
CA LYS A 136 27.94 -0.16 17.50
C LYS A 136 28.66 -1.19 16.63
N THR A 137 28.95 -2.36 17.20
CA THR A 137 29.32 -3.53 16.41
C THR A 137 28.12 -4.02 15.59
N GLN A 138 28.37 -4.81 14.55
CA GLN A 138 27.30 -5.42 13.76
C GLN A 138 26.34 -6.23 14.64
N GLU A 139 26.87 -7.03 15.56
CA GLU A 139 26.09 -7.83 16.50
C GLU A 139 25.19 -6.95 17.39
N GLN A 140 25.73 -5.87 17.97
CA GLN A 140 24.96 -4.95 18.79
C GLN A 140 23.85 -4.25 18.00
N PHE A 141 24.14 -3.81 16.77
CA PHE A 141 23.16 -3.16 15.92
C PHE A 141 21.99 -4.10 15.57
N LEU A 142 22.30 -5.36 15.23
CA LEU A 142 21.30 -6.38 14.92
C LEU A 142 20.49 -6.77 16.15
N ALA A 143 21.11 -6.93 17.32
CA ALA A 143 20.40 -7.19 18.57
C ALA A 143 19.42 -6.05 18.92
N ASP A 144 19.82 -4.79 18.73
CA ASP A 144 18.92 -3.65 18.93
C ASP A 144 17.76 -3.63 17.93
N GLN A 145 18.02 -4.03 16.67
CA GLN A 145 16.98 -4.13 15.66
C GLN A 145 15.97 -5.21 16.04
N GLN A 146 16.44 -6.36 16.50
CA GLN A 146 15.60 -7.43 17.00
C GLN A 146 14.76 -6.95 18.19
N LEU A 147 15.37 -6.31 19.19
CA LEU A 147 14.66 -5.80 20.36
C LEU A 147 13.57 -4.78 19.98
N ARG A 148 13.87 -3.86 19.05
CA ARG A 148 12.86 -2.92 18.51
C ARG A 148 11.73 -3.65 17.80
N SER A 149 12.05 -4.69 17.03
CA SER A 149 11.04 -5.51 16.36
C SER A 149 10.12 -6.20 17.36
N LEU A 150 10.68 -6.84 18.39
CA LEU A 150 9.93 -7.50 19.46
C LEU A 150 9.02 -6.51 20.21
N ALA A 151 9.56 -5.36 20.61
CA ALA A 151 8.77 -4.32 21.26
C ALA A 151 7.64 -3.79 20.36
N SER A 152 7.89 -3.65 19.06
CA SER A 152 6.85 -3.28 18.10
C SER A 152 5.78 -4.36 17.95
N THR A 153 6.16 -5.64 17.98
CA THR A 153 5.19 -6.76 17.94
C THR A 153 4.35 -6.79 19.21
N GLU A 154 4.94 -6.60 20.39
CA GLU A 154 4.23 -6.54 21.67
C GLU A 154 3.18 -5.42 21.68
N GLU A 155 3.55 -4.22 21.24
CA GLU A 155 2.62 -3.10 21.15
C GLU A 155 1.47 -3.38 20.17
N LYS A 156 1.75 -4.01 19.01
CA LYS A 156 0.70 -4.42 18.06
C LYS A 156 -0.22 -5.47 18.65
N LEU A 157 0.32 -6.48 19.32
CA LEU A 157 -0.48 -7.52 19.99
C LEU A 157 -1.41 -6.91 21.04
N LYS A 158 -0.90 -5.94 21.81
CA LYS A 158 -1.69 -5.17 22.77
C LYS A 158 -2.81 -4.37 22.10
N GLN A 159 -2.55 -3.75 20.95
CA GLN A 159 -3.60 -3.08 20.18
C GLN A 159 -4.67 -4.06 19.70
N CYS A 160 -4.32 -5.31 19.43
CA CYS A 160 -5.26 -6.34 19.01
C CYS A 160 -6.08 -6.95 20.15
N GLU A 161 -5.86 -6.54 21.40
CA GLU A 161 -6.72 -6.93 22.53
C GLU A 161 -8.17 -6.50 22.26
N GLY A 162 -9.11 -7.36 22.62
CA GLY A 162 -10.54 -7.10 22.40
C GLY A 162 -11.06 -7.42 20.99
N ILE A 163 -10.20 -7.74 20.02
CA ILE A 163 -10.66 -8.30 18.74
C ILE A 163 -11.05 -9.78 18.93
N PRO A 164 -12.28 -10.20 18.56
CA PRO A 164 -12.65 -11.60 18.57
C PRO A 164 -11.75 -12.44 17.66
N GLY A 165 -11.23 -13.57 18.16
CA GLY A 165 -10.27 -14.39 17.39
C GLY A 165 -10.85 -14.97 16.09
N ASP A 166 -12.17 -15.16 16.02
CA ASP A 166 -12.88 -15.57 14.81
C ASP A 166 -13.03 -14.43 13.78
N ALA A 167 -13.03 -13.17 14.20
CA ALA A 167 -13.07 -12.01 13.30
C ALA A 167 -11.87 -11.98 12.33
N LEU A 168 -10.71 -12.49 12.75
CA LEU A 168 -9.53 -12.59 11.89
C LEU A 168 -9.77 -13.48 10.66
N LYS A 169 -10.69 -14.45 10.74
CA LYS A 169 -11.06 -15.32 9.61
C LYS A 169 -11.81 -14.56 8.51
N GLU A 170 -12.39 -13.40 8.85
CA GLU A 170 -13.11 -12.53 7.91
C GLU A 170 -12.21 -11.50 7.22
N THR A 171 -10.90 -11.49 7.51
CA THR A 171 -9.95 -10.50 6.95
C THR A 171 -10.06 -10.39 5.42
N SER A 172 -10.04 -11.52 4.70
CA SER A 172 -10.14 -11.52 3.23
C SER A 172 -11.52 -11.07 2.72
N ARG A 173 -12.60 -11.36 3.45
CA ARG A 173 -13.96 -10.93 3.11
C ARG A 173 -14.02 -9.42 3.01
N TRP A 174 -13.49 -8.70 4.00
CA TRP A 174 -13.56 -7.23 4.04
C TRP A 174 -12.83 -6.56 2.89
N LEU A 175 -11.62 -7.03 2.57
CA LEU A 175 -10.88 -6.53 1.41
C LEU A 175 -11.62 -6.79 0.10
N LYS A 176 -12.16 -8.01 -0.06
CA LYS A 176 -12.91 -8.39 -1.25
C LYS A 176 -14.16 -7.53 -1.43
N GLU A 177 -14.97 -7.39 -0.38
CA GLU A 177 -16.20 -6.59 -0.46
C GLU A 177 -15.91 -5.10 -0.67
N ALA A 178 -14.83 -4.55 -0.10
CA ALA A 178 -14.41 -3.17 -0.37
C ALA A 178 -14.01 -3.00 -1.85
N ALA A 179 -13.21 -3.92 -2.40
CA ALA A 179 -12.75 -3.87 -3.78
C ALA A 179 -13.91 -4.03 -4.79
N GLU A 180 -14.81 -4.98 -4.54
CA GLU A 180 -16.05 -5.19 -5.30
C GLU A 180 -16.95 -3.96 -5.25
N GLY A 181 -17.08 -3.35 -4.07
CA GLY A 181 -17.90 -2.17 -3.84
C GLY A 181 -17.38 -0.88 -4.48
N GLY A 182 -16.10 -0.81 -4.84
CA GLY A 182 -15.54 0.35 -5.52
C GLY A 182 -14.41 1.07 -4.81
N ASP A 183 -13.98 0.62 -3.63
CA ASP A 183 -12.91 1.28 -2.91
C ASP A 183 -11.60 1.20 -3.68
N THR A 184 -11.05 2.36 -4.03
CA THR A 184 -9.86 2.50 -4.88
C THR A 184 -8.64 1.85 -4.23
N TYR A 185 -8.44 2.04 -2.92
CA TYR A 185 -7.33 1.43 -2.21
C TYR A 185 -7.44 -0.10 -2.24
N ALA A 186 -8.60 -0.65 -1.87
CA ALA A 186 -8.83 -2.09 -1.84
C ALA A 186 -8.62 -2.71 -3.22
N ARG A 187 -9.09 -2.07 -4.30
CA ARG A 187 -8.86 -2.51 -5.68
C ARG A 187 -7.38 -2.57 -6.04
N LEU A 188 -6.61 -1.56 -5.65
CA LEU A 188 -5.17 -1.50 -5.93
C LEU A 188 -4.36 -2.43 -5.02
N ALA A 189 -4.81 -2.65 -3.79
CA ALA A 189 -4.08 -3.44 -2.81
C ALA A 189 -4.36 -4.94 -2.91
N TYR A 190 -5.51 -5.35 -3.48
CA TYR A 190 -5.99 -6.73 -3.54
C TYR A 190 -4.92 -7.76 -3.96
N TYR A 191 -4.17 -7.46 -5.02
CA TYR A 191 -3.16 -8.36 -5.57
C TYR A 191 -1.97 -8.63 -4.63
N ASN A 192 -1.77 -7.79 -3.61
CA ASN A 192 -0.69 -7.96 -2.62
C ASN A 192 -1.06 -8.99 -1.52
N TYR A 193 -2.32 -9.39 -1.42
CA TYR A 193 -2.84 -10.21 -0.31
C TYR A 193 -3.23 -11.62 -0.76
N GLN A 194 -2.47 -12.20 -1.69
CA GLN A 194 -2.68 -13.56 -2.17
C GLN A 194 -2.65 -14.59 -1.03
N ASP A 195 -1.81 -14.39 -0.01
CA ASP A 195 -1.71 -15.26 1.18
C ASP A 195 -3.00 -15.29 2.00
N VAL A 196 -3.74 -14.18 2.03
CA VAL A 196 -5.00 -14.04 2.78
C VAL A 196 -6.19 -14.48 1.94
N ILE A 197 -6.16 -14.22 0.63
CA ILE A 197 -7.29 -14.44 -0.26
C ILE A 197 -7.31 -15.87 -0.80
N VAL A 198 -6.16 -16.38 -1.25
CA VAL A 198 -6.04 -17.75 -1.78
C VAL A 198 -5.73 -18.73 -0.64
N GLY A 199 -4.82 -18.34 0.25
CA GLY A 199 -4.29 -19.16 1.34
C GLY A 199 -2.76 -19.27 1.29
N ASP A 200 -2.19 -20.15 2.11
CA ASP A 200 -0.73 -20.33 2.16
C ASP A 200 -0.15 -20.94 0.87
N GLN A 201 1.17 -21.10 0.81
CA GLN A 201 1.85 -21.62 -0.38
C GLN A 201 1.39 -23.04 -0.77
N GLN A 202 1.02 -23.86 0.20
CA GLN A 202 0.54 -25.22 -0.06
C GLN A 202 -0.84 -25.16 -0.73
N GLU A 203 -1.75 -24.36 -0.18
CA GLU A 203 -3.08 -24.10 -0.74
C GLU A 203 -2.98 -23.54 -2.17
N GLN A 204 -2.08 -22.57 -2.39
CA GLN A 204 -1.82 -21.97 -3.70
C GLN A 204 -1.31 -22.99 -4.74
N THR A 205 -0.45 -23.92 -4.32
CA THR A 205 0.14 -24.93 -5.22
C THR A 205 -0.90 -25.94 -5.70
N VAL A 206 -1.86 -26.29 -4.86
CA VAL A 206 -2.88 -27.30 -5.20
C VAL A 206 -4.17 -26.71 -5.75
N SER A 207 -4.38 -25.39 -5.61
CA SER A 207 -5.62 -24.70 -6.01
C SER A 207 -5.40 -23.75 -7.20
N ALA A 208 -5.01 -24.30 -8.35
CA ALA A 208 -4.79 -23.51 -9.58
C ALA A 208 -5.99 -22.63 -9.96
N GLU A 209 -7.22 -23.11 -9.76
CA GLU A 209 -8.44 -22.33 -10.05
C GLU A 209 -8.59 -21.12 -9.12
N LYS A 210 -8.30 -21.26 -7.82
CA LYS A 210 -8.35 -20.13 -6.88
C LYS A 210 -7.30 -19.08 -7.24
N VAL A 211 -6.08 -19.51 -7.59
CA VAL A 211 -5.01 -18.61 -8.04
C VAL A 211 -5.40 -17.89 -9.32
N LYS A 212 -6.00 -18.60 -10.28
CA LYS A 212 -6.49 -18.01 -11.52
C LYS A 212 -7.58 -16.97 -11.25
N GLN A 213 -8.59 -17.29 -10.45
CA GLN A 213 -9.65 -16.33 -10.09
C GLN A 213 -9.08 -15.10 -9.38
N PHE A 214 -8.13 -15.29 -8.46
CA PHE A 214 -7.44 -14.19 -7.78
C PHE A 214 -6.71 -13.27 -8.76
N ASN A 215 -6.00 -13.82 -9.75
CA ASN A 215 -5.29 -13.05 -10.77
C ASN A 215 -6.28 -12.28 -11.67
N GLU A 216 -7.37 -12.91 -12.09
CA GLU A 216 -8.42 -12.29 -12.90
C GLU A 216 -9.11 -11.14 -12.16
N ASP A 217 -9.46 -11.34 -10.88
CA ASP A 217 -10.05 -10.32 -10.03
C ASP A 217 -9.08 -9.15 -9.82
N SER A 218 -7.83 -9.45 -9.46
CA SER A 218 -6.77 -8.46 -9.29
C SER A 218 -6.58 -7.60 -10.54
N TYR A 219 -6.48 -8.24 -11.70
CA TYR A 219 -6.33 -7.54 -12.97
C TYR A 219 -7.54 -6.64 -13.25
N ARG A 220 -8.76 -7.17 -13.09
CA ARG A 220 -9.99 -6.42 -13.32
C ARG A 220 -10.07 -5.20 -12.40
N TYR A 221 -9.74 -5.35 -11.11
CA TYR A 221 -9.77 -4.25 -10.15
C TYR A 221 -8.75 -3.16 -10.48
N ILE A 222 -7.49 -3.52 -10.68
CA ILE A 222 -6.43 -2.56 -11.01
C ILE A 222 -6.74 -1.87 -12.33
N LYS A 223 -7.17 -2.63 -13.35
CA LYS A 223 -7.54 -2.09 -14.66
C LYS A 223 -8.70 -1.10 -14.55
N SER A 224 -9.70 -1.39 -13.72
CA SER A 224 -10.82 -0.48 -13.50
C SER A 224 -10.39 0.87 -12.92
N VAL A 225 -9.39 0.88 -12.02
CA VAL A 225 -8.82 2.11 -11.47
C VAL A 225 -7.94 2.82 -12.50
N ALA A 226 -7.13 2.08 -13.27
CA ALA A 226 -6.34 2.66 -14.35
C ALA A 226 -7.21 3.33 -15.43
N ASP A 227 -8.39 2.77 -15.71
CA ASP A 227 -9.33 3.28 -16.71
C ASP A 227 -10.02 4.58 -16.30
N THR A 228 -10.08 4.92 -15.01
CA THR A 228 -10.52 6.24 -14.56
C THR A 228 -9.44 7.31 -14.72
N GLY A 229 -8.27 6.93 -15.25
CA GLY A 229 -7.12 7.80 -15.37
C GLY A 229 -6.35 8.02 -14.07
N ASN A 230 -6.67 7.26 -13.02
CA ASN A 230 -5.96 7.33 -11.75
C ASN A 230 -4.47 6.93 -11.95
N PRO A 231 -3.50 7.81 -11.60
CA PRO A 231 -2.08 7.52 -11.79
C PRO A 231 -1.58 6.30 -11.01
N ASP A 232 -2.13 6.03 -9.83
CA ASP A 232 -1.78 4.86 -9.02
C ASP A 232 -2.27 3.56 -9.67
N GLY A 233 -3.44 3.59 -10.30
CA GLY A 233 -3.93 2.47 -11.12
C GLY A 233 -3.04 2.19 -12.33
N LEU A 234 -2.66 3.23 -13.06
CA LEU A 234 -1.73 3.12 -14.17
C LEU A 234 -0.37 2.58 -13.71
N PHE A 235 0.18 3.12 -12.62
CA PHE A 235 1.47 2.68 -12.09
C PHE A 235 1.44 1.23 -11.59
N THR A 236 0.38 0.85 -10.87
CA THR A 236 0.17 -0.51 -10.37
C THR A 236 0.05 -1.50 -11.53
N LEU A 237 -0.70 -1.17 -12.59
CA LEU A 237 -0.82 -2.03 -13.76
C LEU A 237 0.50 -2.16 -14.54
N GLY A 238 1.26 -1.07 -14.65
CA GLY A 238 2.60 -1.11 -15.23
C GLY A 238 3.55 -2.01 -14.44
N THR A 239 3.46 -2.00 -13.11
CA THR A 239 4.21 -2.91 -12.22
C THR A 239 3.78 -4.37 -12.40
N ALA A 240 2.49 -4.62 -12.59
CA ALA A 240 1.98 -5.97 -12.85
C ALA A 240 2.57 -6.57 -14.14
N TYR A 241 2.59 -5.80 -15.23
CA TYR A 241 3.21 -6.20 -16.49
C TYR A 241 4.73 -6.33 -16.43
N GLU A 242 5.42 -5.50 -15.64
CA GLU A 242 6.87 -5.58 -15.47
C GLU A 242 7.27 -6.89 -14.78
N ARG A 243 6.59 -7.21 -13.67
CA ARG A 243 6.96 -8.33 -12.81
C ARG A 243 6.36 -9.65 -13.25
N GLY A 244 5.23 -9.62 -13.95
CA GLY A 244 4.51 -10.80 -14.38
C GLY A 244 3.75 -11.51 -13.25
N ILE A 245 3.25 -10.75 -12.27
CA ILE A 245 2.67 -11.29 -11.02
C ILE A 245 1.20 -11.73 -11.17
N ILE A 246 0.40 -10.99 -11.96
CA ILE A 246 -1.02 -11.28 -12.24
C ILE A 246 -1.32 -11.25 -13.75
N THR A 247 -0.35 -10.81 -14.54
CA THR A 247 -0.35 -10.83 -16.01
C THR A 247 0.93 -11.50 -16.48
N PRO A 248 1.02 -11.98 -17.73
CA PRO A 248 2.31 -12.24 -18.35
C PRO A 248 3.19 -10.98 -18.35
N LYS A 249 4.51 -11.17 -18.38
CA LYS A 249 5.42 -10.05 -18.56
C LYS A 249 5.22 -9.40 -19.93
N ASP A 250 5.10 -8.08 -19.95
CA ASP A 250 5.02 -7.29 -21.17
C ASP A 250 5.80 -5.98 -20.99
N PRO A 251 7.05 -5.89 -21.48
CA PRO A 251 7.88 -4.71 -21.28
C PRO A 251 7.32 -3.46 -22.00
N VAL A 252 6.57 -3.63 -23.08
CA VAL A 252 5.96 -2.52 -23.82
C VAL A 252 4.82 -1.91 -23.01
N LEU A 253 3.91 -2.74 -22.51
CA LEU A 253 2.81 -2.26 -21.66
C LEU A 253 3.33 -1.77 -20.31
N ALA A 254 4.29 -2.46 -19.69
CA ALA A 254 4.90 -2.03 -18.44
C ALA A 254 5.47 -0.61 -18.54
N TYR A 255 6.27 -0.33 -19.58
CA TYR A 255 6.83 1.00 -19.82
C TYR A 255 5.71 2.01 -20.08
N ALA A 256 4.75 1.67 -20.94
CA ALA A 256 3.69 2.58 -21.34
C ALA A 256 2.83 3.06 -20.16
N TYR A 257 2.41 2.13 -19.30
CA TYR A 257 1.60 2.43 -18.13
C TYR A 257 2.37 3.25 -17.07
N ARG A 258 3.62 2.87 -16.76
CA ARG A 258 4.47 3.62 -15.82
C ARG A 258 4.78 5.03 -16.32
N LYS A 259 5.01 5.19 -17.62
CA LYS A 259 5.23 6.49 -18.25
C LYS A 259 3.98 7.36 -18.23
N ALA A 260 2.82 6.80 -18.56
CA ALA A 260 1.55 7.52 -18.48
C ALA A 260 1.25 8.01 -17.06
N ALA A 261 1.49 7.18 -16.04
CA ALA A 261 1.34 7.57 -14.64
C ALA A 261 2.24 8.76 -14.27
N GLY A 262 3.53 8.70 -14.62
CA GLY A 262 4.49 9.80 -14.37
C GLY A 262 4.17 11.11 -15.09
N GLN A 263 3.44 11.05 -16.22
CA GLN A 263 2.96 12.23 -16.95
C GLN A 263 1.74 12.90 -16.31
N LEU A 264 1.07 12.23 -15.38
CA LEU A 264 -0.10 12.74 -14.66
C LEU A 264 0.27 13.23 -13.26
N THR A 265 1.20 12.55 -12.58
CA THR A 265 1.70 12.94 -11.27
C THR A 265 3.19 12.61 -11.14
N PRO A 266 4.01 13.43 -10.45
CA PRO A 266 5.39 13.07 -10.14
C PRO A 266 5.47 11.79 -9.29
N ILE A 267 6.27 10.81 -9.74
CA ILE A 267 6.50 9.55 -9.02
C ILE A 267 8.00 9.42 -8.76
N GLY A 268 8.40 9.40 -7.49
CA GLY A 268 9.80 9.35 -7.08
C GLY A 268 10.54 8.14 -7.69
N GLY A 269 11.68 8.41 -8.34
CA GLY A 269 12.52 7.37 -8.97
C GLY A 269 11.95 6.74 -10.25
N ASN A 270 10.75 7.12 -10.70
CA ASN A 270 10.14 6.50 -11.87
C ASN A 270 10.90 6.80 -13.17
N ASP A 271 11.47 8.00 -13.32
CA ASP A 271 12.27 8.35 -14.50
C ASP A 271 13.50 7.44 -14.65
N GLN A 272 14.21 7.17 -13.55
CA GLN A 272 15.35 6.25 -13.55
C GLN A 272 14.93 4.82 -13.95
N ILE A 273 13.77 4.37 -13.46
CA ILE A 273 13.22 3.06 -13.83
C ILE A 273 12.88 3.03 -15.32
N LEU A 274 12.23 4.06 -15.85
CA LEU A 274 11.92 4.16 -17.27
C LEU A 274 13.18 4.17 -18.14
N ASP A 275 14.24 4.85 -17.72
CA ASP A 275 15.53 4.83 -18.42
C ASP A 275 16.13 3.43 -18.47
N ILE A 276 16.12 2.70 -17.34
CA ILE A 276 16.59 1.30 -17.27
C ILE A 276 15.75 0.39 -18.17
N MET A 277 14.43 0.54 -18.14
CA MET A 277 13.53 -0.22 -19.01
C MET A 277 13.83 0.06 -20.49
N ALA A 278 13.96 1.33 -20.88
CA ALA A 278 14.23 1.74 -22.25
C ALA A 278 15.56 1.18 -22.78
N GLN A 279 16.60 1.07 -21.95
CA GLN A 279 17.88 0.46 -22.33
C GLN A 279 17.76 -1.01 -22.73
N SER A 280 16.77 -1.72 -22.18
CA SER A 280 16.51 -3.14 -22.50
C SER A 280 15.55 -3.36 -23.66
N MET A 281 15.00 -2.30 -24.26
CA MET A 281 13.98 -2.37 -25.30
C MET A 281 14.56 -2.11 -26.70
N SER A 282 13.97 -2.73 -27.72
CA SER A 282 14.27 -2.37 -29.10
C SER A 282 13.72 -0.97 -29.43
N PRO A 283 14.30 -0.23 -30.42
CA PRO A 283 13.75 1.06 -30.84
C PRO A 283 12.28 0.98 -31.28
N SER A 284 11.89 -0.13 -31.92
CA SER A 284 10.51 -0.38 -32.33
C SER A 284 9.56 -0.51 -31.13
N ASP A 285 9.97 -1.29 -30.13
CA ASP A 285 9.16 -1.52 -28.94
C ASP A 285 9.06 -0.27 -28.06
N LEU A 286 10.15 0.48 -27.92
CA LEU A 286 10.13 1.77 -27.24
C LEU A 286 9.23 2.78 -27.97
N GLY A 287 9.25 2.78 -29.32
CA GLY A 287 8.34 3.58 -30.13
C GLY A 287 6.88 3.25 -29.87
N LYS A 288 6.51 1.96 -29.88
CA LYS A 288 5.15 1.49 -29.55
C LYS A 288 4.76 1.87 -28.12
N ALA A 289 5.64 1.64 -27.15
CA ALA A 289 5.36 1.93 -25.75
C ALA A 289 5.10 3.43 -25.52
N ASN A 290 5.86 4.30 -26.20
CA ASN A 290 5.63 5.74 -26.16
C ASN A 290 4.28 6.16 -26.77
N GLN A 291 3.86 5.54 -27.87
CA GLN A 291 2.55 5.80 -28.48
C GLN A 291 1.39 5.38 -27.55
N VAL A 292 1.52 4.20 -26.93
CA VAL A 292 0.55 3.70 -25.95
C VAL A 292 0.51 4.62 -24.73
N ALA A 293 1.66 5.01 -24.18
CA ALA A 293 1.75 5.93 -23.04
C ALA A 293 1.03 7.26 -23.32
N ALA A 294 1.26 7.86 -24.48
CA ALA A 294 0.62 9.11 -24.88
C ALA A 294 -0.92 8.95 -24.98
N THR A 295 -1.37 7.83 -25.52
CA THR A 295 -2.81 7.52 -25.62
C THR A 295 -3.45 7.36 -24.24
N LEU A 296 -2.78 6.64 -23.33
CA LEU A 296 -3.24 6.46 -21.95
C LEU A 296 -3.33 7.80 -21.24
N ALA A 297 -2.24 8.59 -21.22
CA ALA A 297 -2.21 9.88 -20.56
C ALA A 297 -3.23 10.88 -21.13
N GLN A 298 -3.48 10.86 -22.44
CA GLN A 298 -4.50 11.70 -23.06
C GLN A 298 -5.92 11.30 -22.63
N ARG A 299 -6.21 10.00 -22.53
CA ARG A 299 -7.52 9.50 -22.05
C ARG A 299 -7.74 9.88 -20.59
N SER A 300 -6.70 9.80 -19.77
CA SER A 300 -6.75 10.10 -18.33
C SER A 300 -6.95 11.58 -17.97
N ARG A 301 -6.78 12.50 -18.93
CA ARG A 301 -6.95 13.96 -18.73
C ARG A 301 -8.33 14.49 -19.15
N LYS A 302 -9.17 13.63 -19.75
CA LYS A 302 -10.52 13.98 -20.20
C LYS A 302 -11.54 13.66 -19.12
#